data_AF-A0A2T4XBS5-F1
#
_entry.id   AF-A0A2T4XBS5-F1
#
_cell.length_a   1.000
_cell.length_b   1.000
_cell.length_c   1.000
_cell.angle_alpha   90.00
_cell.angle_beta   90.00
_cell.angle_gamma   90.00
#
_symmetry.space_group_name_H-M   'P 1'
#
loop_
_entity.id
_entity.type
_entity.pdbx_description
1 polymer ?
#
loop_
_entity_poly.entity_id
_entity_poly.type
_entity_poly.pdbx_seq_one_letter_code
_entity_poly.pdbx_strand_id
1 'polypeptide(L)'
;MAQLRIFQYLQTFDKYELNRLLKFAESSYFCTQDAVRQGLNYLSAQWPDLDSETCSKAAIFTAVFPGEAYEDKRLRYLLSDTCRVVEQFWTVEQFRKKAPRQELEVLTALSTRGLNKLYDQRAEQWRQQQAAQGITEPADYYFDYAFAAEEELHFERQRVRKFDLRIQQAATELDRFYFLQQLTYACGMLDRQTILRGEYDLPISDHWLRHLEAHQFFGDAHIELYYVIYQMQCHETIEDHFHQLRQLIDDLSGKISKQVMRSAMLAAINYCARSIRRGLTSFLEPALNLYRKGIEDKVLFDEGVLSPWTFNNVVKLALRLERFSWIESFMQTYQSFLPESFRSDALYYNQAELYYYTHRYQDAQQALLEVSYTDLNFYLGARVLLAKIYYETEETESLLSLLAAFQIFLKRNKDISLNIKKTYLHFCEILYQIVRGRSSQLPTLEQRIKTTSLLTDRDWLLRQLG
;
A
#
# COMPACT_ATOMS: atom_id res chain seq x y z
N MET A 1 -6.25 13.00 32.48
CA MET A 1 -6.95 11.77 32.90
C MET A 1 -6.74 10.72 31.84
N ALA A 2 -6.54 9.44 32.17
CA ALA A 2 -6.59 8.39 31.15
C ALA A 2 -7.99 8.44 30.52
N GLN A 3 -8.05 8.70 29.22
CA GLN A 3 -9.32 8.80 28.49
C GLN A 3 -10.04 7.45 28.62
N LEU A 4 -11.29 7.46 29.09
CA LEU A 4 -12.06 6.22 29.24
C LEU A 4 -12.20 5.57 27.85
N ARG A 5 -12.05 4.24 27.78
CA ARG A 5 -12.12 3.48 26.51
C ARG A 5 -13.38 3.78 25.70
N ILE A 6 -14.52 3.94 26.39
CA ILE A 6 -15.78 4.27 25.73
C ILE A 6 -15.73 5.61 24.98
N PHE A 7 -14.98 6.59 25.46
CA PHE A 7 -14.85 7.89 24.77
C PHE A 7 -14.02 7.74 23.51
N GLN A 8 -12.95 6.96 23.57
CA GLN A 8 -12.16 6.64 22.37
C GLN A 8 -13.02 5.93 21.33
N TYR A 9 -13.91 5.05 21.76
CA TYR A 9 -14.85 4.36 20.87
C TYR A 9 -15.84 5.34 20.25
N LEU A 10 -16.55 6.12 21.05
CA LEU A 10 -17.57 7.05 20.54
C LEU A 10 -16.97 8.14 19.63
N GLN A 11 -15.71 8.53 19.83
CA GLN A 11 -15.02 9.49 18.96
C GLN A 11 -14.79 8.97 17.53
N THR A 12 -14.81 7.66 17.29
CA THR A 12 -14.67 7.12 15.92
C THR A 12 -15.98 7.07 15.15
N PHE A 13 -17.12 7.31 15.81
CA PHE A 13 -18.43 7.23 15.17
C PHE A 13 -18.72 8.46 14.33
N ASP A 14 -19.42 8.26 13.22
CA ASP A 14 -20.22 9.31 12.62
C ASP A 14 -21.65 9.36 13.18
N LYS A 15 -22.41 10.40 12.82
CA LYS A 15 -23.79 10.59 13.27
C LYS A 15 -24.71 9.43 12.86
N TYR A 16 -24.48 8.80 11.71
CA TYR A 16 -25.30 7.71 11.21
C TYR A 16 -25.02 6.40 11.95
N GLU A 17 -23.75 6.09 12.20
CA GLU A 17 -23.33 4.96 13.01
C GLU A 17 -23.84 5.09 14.45
N LEU A 18 -23.76 6.28 15.05
CA LEU A 18 -24.20 6.49 16.43
C LEU A 18 -25.70 6.22 16.57
N ASN A 19 -26.51 6.72 15.64
CA ASN A 19 -27.95 6.46 15.61
C ASN A 19 -28.28 4.97 15.45
N ARG A 20 -27.50 4.22 14.66
CA ARG A 20 -27.70 2.78 14.51
C ARG A 20 -27.27 2.00 15.75
N LEU A 21 -26.20 2.44 16.42
CA LEU A 21 -25.78 1.88 17.70
C LEU A 21 -26.87 2.05 18.77
N LEU A 22 -27.52 3.23 18.85
CA LEU A 22 -28.62 3.44 19.78
C LEU A 22 -29.79 2.49 19.49
N LYS A 23 -30.20 2.35 18.21
CA LYS A 23 -31.24 1.37 17.81
C LYS A 23 -30.84 -0.08 18.14
N PHE A 24 -29.55 -0.41 18.02
CA PHE A 24 -29.03 -1.72 18.38
C PHE A 24 -29.13 -1.98 19.89
N ALA A 25 -28.82 -0.98 20.72
CA ALA A 25 -28.92 -1.07 22.18
C ALA A 25 -30.36 -1.05 22.72
N GLU A 26 -31.34 -0.57 21.94
CA GLU A 26 -32.76 -0.72 22.26
C GLU A 26 -33.24 -2.18 22.08
N SER A 27 -32.52 -3.00 21.32
CA SER A 27 -32.86 -4.42 21.17
C SER A 27 -32.55 -5.20 22.44
N SER A 28 -33.58 -5.79 23.05
CA SER A 28 -33.44 -6.68 24.22
C SER A 28 -32.64 -7.95 23.92
N TYR A 29 -32.44 -8.30 22.64
CA TYR A 29 -31.57 -9.40 22.24
C TYR A 29 -30.09 -9.06 22.40
N PHE A 30 -29.69 -7.81 22.13
CA PHE A 30 -28.29 -7.39 22.15
C PHE A 30 -27.90 -6.64 23.43
N CYS A 31 -28.84 -5.93 24.06
CA CYS A 31 -28.62 -5.20 25.30
C CYS A 31 -29.75 -5.51 26.30
N THR A 32 -29.45 -6.39 27.24
CA THR A 32 -30.39 -6.84 28.27
C THR A 32 -30.39 -5.95 29.52
N GLN A 33 -29.32 -5.19 29.75
CA GLN A 33 -29.18 -4.33 30.94
C GLN A 33 -29.66 -2.90 30.63
N ASP A 34 -30.70 -2.44 31.32
CA ASP A 34 -31.23 -1.08 31.15
C ASP A 34 -30.20 -0.01 31.52
N ALA A 35 -29.35 -0.26 32.53
CA ALA A 35 -28.29 0.66 32.93
C ALA A 35 -27.30 0.91 31.79
N VAL A 36 -26.95 -0.12 31.01
CA VAL A 36 -26.05 0.01 29.86
C VAL A 36 -26.69 0.87 28.76
N ARG A 37 -27.98 0.65 28.48
CA ARG A 37 -28.75 1.45 27.52
C ARG A 37 -28.84 2.91 27.96
N GLN A 38 -29.14 3.16 29.23
CA GLN A 38 -29.19 4.52 29.81
C GLN A 38 -27.83 5.20 29.74
N GLY A 39 -26.75 4.49 30.09
CA GLY A 39 -25.39 5.01 29.99
C GLY A 39 -25.00 5.38 28.57
N LEU A 40 -25.36 4.55 27.60
CA LEU A 40 -25.09 4.83 26.19
C LEU A 40 -25.92 6.02 25.67
N ASN A 41 -27.21 6.10 26.02
CA ASN A 41 -28.06 7.25 25.69
C ASN A 41 -27.49 8.54 26.28
N TYR A 42 -27.08 8.53 27.56
CA TYR A 42 -26.46 9.68 28.22
C TYR A 42 -25.20 10.14 27.49
N LEU A 43 -24.27 9.22 27.20
CA LEU A 43 -23.02 9.54 26.51
C LEU A 43 -23.26 10.03 25.08
N SER A 44 -24.24 9.47 24.37
CA SER A 44 -24.60 9.89 23.01
C SER A 44 -25.15 11.32 22.96
N ALA A 45 -25.83 11.77 24.03
CA ALA A 45 -26.35 13.14 24.12
C ALA A 45 -25.24 14.18 24.33
N GLN A 46 -24.07 13.76 24.81
CA GLN A 46 -22.89 14.61 24.98
C GLN A 46 -21.91 14.53 23.78
N TRP A 47 -22.16 13.64 22.81
CA TRP A 47 -21.35 13.51 21.60
C TRP A 47 -21.63 14.66 20.62
N PRO A 48 -20.62 15.21 19.91
CA PRO A 48 -19.23 14.74 19.81
C PRO A 48 -18.29 15.32 20.86
N ASP A 49 -18.71 16.36 21.58
CA ASP A 49 -17.83 17.17 22.42
C ASP A 49 -17.29 16.39 23.63
N LEU A 50 -18.12 15.51 24.20
CA LEU A 50 -17.79 14.66 25.36
C LEU A 50 -17.12 15.47 26.48
N ASP A 51 -17.76 16.59 26.85
CA ASP A 51 -17.22 17.58 27.78
C ASP A 51 -16.77 16.97 29.11
N SER A 52 -15.66 17.47 29.65
CA SER A 52 -15.03 16.86 30.83
C SER A 52 -15.84 16.97 32.12
N GLU A 53 -16.74 17.95 32.23
CA GLU A 53 -17.62 18.12 33.38
C GLU A 53 -18.82 17.15 33.28
N THR A 54 -19.51 17.14 32.14
CA THR A 54 -20.69 16.28 31.91
C THR A 54 -20.32 14.81 31.72
N CYS A 55 -19.13 14.52 31.20
CA CYS A 55 -18.60 13.16 31.05
C CYS A 55 -17.65 12.76 32.18
N SER A 56 -17.67 13.45 33.32
CA SER A 56 -16.97 13.00 34.52
C SER A 56 -17.55 11.67 35.02
N LYS A 57 -16.72 10.84 35.66
CA LYS A 57 -17.18 9.57 36.23
C LYS A 57 -18.39 9.73 37.16
N ALA A 58 -18.38 10.78 37.99
CA ALA A 58 -19.46 11.08 38.92
C ALA A 58 -20.75 11.52 38.19
N ALA A 59 -20.64 12.32 37.12
CA ALA A 59 -21.78 12.73 36.31
C ALA A 59 -22.42 11.54 35.60
N ILE A 60 -21.62 10.67 34.98
CA ILE A 60 -22.10 9.44 34.32
C ILE A 60 -22.80 8.53 35.34
N PHE A 61 -22.21 8.33 36.52
CA PHE A 61 -22.82 7.49 37.55
C PHE A 61 -24.16 8.05 38.02
N THR A 62 -24.22 9.35 38.32
CA THR A 62 -25.45 10.02 38.77
C THR A 62 -26.56 9.96 37.72
N ALA A 63 -26.21 10.11 36.43
CA ALA A 63 -27.17 10.05 35.34
C ALA A 63 -27.79 8.65 35.16
N VAL A 64 -27.01 7.59 35.39
CA VAL A 64 -27.47 6.20 35.18
C VAL A 64 -28.04 5.57 36.45
N PHE A 65 -27.60 5.99 37.63
CA PHE A 65 -28.03 5.49 38.93
C PHE A 65 -28.50 6.64 39.83
N PRO A 66 -29.64 7.29 39.48
CA PRO A 66 -30.11 8.46 40.21
C PRO A 66 -30.45 8.10 41.66
N GLY A 67 -29.94 8.91 42.60
CA GLY A 67 -30.17 8.73 44.04
C GLY A 67 -29.21 7.75 44.73
N GLU A 68 -28.30 7.10 43.99
CA GLU A 68 -27.29 6.21 44.56
C GLU A 68 -25.97 6.94 44.85
N ALA A 69 -25.28 6.53 45.93
CA ALA A 69 -23.96 7.05 46.24
C ALA A 69 -22.93 6.55 45.21
N TYR A 70 -22.02 7.43 44.78
CA TYR A 70 -21.01 7.11 43.79
C TYR A 70 -20.19 5.86 44.16
N GLU A 71 -20.26 4.83 43.31
CA GLU A 71 -19.48 3.60 43.45
C GLU A 71 -18.65 3.34 42.18
N ASP A 72 -17.35 3.61 42.25
CA ASP A 72 -16.43 3.48 41.11
C ASP A 72 -16.36 2.06 40.54
N LYS A 73 -16.53 1.02 41.36
CA LYS A 73 -16.55 -0.38 40.90
C LYS A 73 -17.74 -0.65 39.97
N ARG A 74 -18.93 -0.23 40.38
CA ARG A 74 -20.16 -0.38 39.60
C ARG A 74 -20.12 0.46 38.32
N LEU A 75 -19.59 1.69 38.39
CA LEU A 75 -19.34 2.48 37.18
C LEU A 75 -18.41 1.75 36.20
N ARG A 76 -17.31 1.17 36.68
CA ARG A 76 -16.38 0.42 35.82
C ARG A 76 -17.06 -0.76 35.14
N TYR A 77 -17.95 -1.47 35.84
CA TYR A 77 -18.74 -2.54 35.23
C TYR A 77 -19.70 -2.03 34.17
N LEU A 78 -20.45 -0.96 34.47
CA LEU A 78 -21.32 -0.29 33.50
C LEU A 78 -20.54 0.07 32.23
N LEU A 79 -19.42 0.79 32.36
CA LEU A 79 -18.63 1.23 31.21
C LEU A 79 -18.02 0.07 30.43
N SER A 80 -17.59 -1.00 31.12
CA SER A 80 -17.11 -2.22 30.48
C SER A 80 -18.21 -2.89 29.66
N ASP A 81 -19.42 -2.99 30.21
CA ASP A 81 -20.57 -3.58 29.52
C ASP A 81 -21.05 -2.70 28.36
N THR A 82 -21.02 -1.37 28.50
CA THR A 82 -21.25 -0.44 27.39
C THR A 82 -20.24 -0.66 26.27
N CYS A 83 -18.94 -0.80 26.57
CA CYS A 83 -17.93 -1.11 25.55
C CYS A 83 -18.23 -2.43 24.83
N ARG A 84 -18.68 -3.47 25.55
CA ARG A 84 -19.06 -4.76 24.95
C ARG A 84 -20.23 -4.62 23.97
N VAL A 85 -21.25 -3.82 24.30
CA VAL A 85 -22.38 -3.55 23.38
C VAL A 85 -21.89 -2.84 22.11
N VAL A 86 -20.97 -1.87 22.24
CA VAL A 86 -20.36 -1.20 21.08
C VAL A 86 -19.57 -2.20 20.21
N GLU A 87 -18.77 -3.06 20.82
CA GLU A 87 -18.00 -4.10 20.10
C GLU A 87 -18.92 -5.11 19.38
N GLN A 88 -20.03 -5.51 20.01
CA GLN A 88 -21.06 -6.35 19.37
C GLN A 88 -21.72 -5.65 18.20
N PHE A 89 -22.06 -4.36 18.35
CA PHE A 89 -22.60 -3.56 17.25
C PHE A 89 -21.64 -3.52 16.06
N TRP A 90 -20.36 -3.20 16.30
CA TRP A 90 -19.35 -3.23 15.24
C TRP A 90 -19.21 -4.61 14.62
N THR A 91 -19.27 -5.68 15.41
CA THR A 91 -19.24 -7.05 14.89
C THR A 91 -20.38 -7.31 13.92
N VAL A 92 -21.60 -6.93 14.28
CA VAL A 92 -22.79 -7.08 13.42
C VAL A 92 -22.69 -6.21 12.18
N GLU A 93 -22.23 -4.97 12.30
CA GLU A 93 -22.08 -4.06 11.16
C GLU A 93 -20.98 -4.54 10.19
N GLN A 94 -19.85 -5.03 10.70
CA GLN A 94 -18.79 -5.58 9.87
C GLN A 94 -19.23 -6.89 9.19
N PHE A 95 -20.01 -7.72 9.88
CA PHE A 95 -20.60 -8.92 9.30
C PHE A 95 -21.59 -8.57 8.17
N ARG A 96 -22.44 -7.56 8.38
CA ARG A 96 -23.40 -7.06 7.37
C ARG A 96 -22.76 -6.52 6.10
N LYS A 97 -21.53 -6.01 6.18
CA LYS A 97 -20.76 -5.56 5.00
C LYS A 97 -20.24 -6.71 4.14
N LYS A 98 -20.14 -7.93 4.66
CA LYS A 98 -19.55 -9.09 3.97
C LYS A 98 -20.63 -10.05 3.47
N ALA A 99 -21.22 -9.74 2.32
CA ALA A 99 -22.27 -10.58 1.71
C ALA A 99 -21.84 -12.05 1.51
N PRO A 100 -20.62 -12.36 1.03
CA PRO A 100 -20.18 -13.74 0.88
C PRO A 100 -20.23 -14.56 2.17
N ARG A 101 -19.77 -13.95 3.27
CA ARG A 101 -19.77 -14.59 4.59
C ARG A 101 -21.19 -14.82 5.11
N GLN A 102 -22.10 -13.88 4.89
CA GLN A 102 -23.50 -14.01 5.32
C GLN A 102 -24.18 -15.20 4.67
N GLU A 103 -24.02 -15.36 3.36
CA GLU A 103 -24.63 -16.46 2.62
C GLU A 103 -24.08 -17.81 3.07
N LEU A 104 -22.78 -17.92 3.33
CA LEU A 104 -22.19 -19.14 3.89
C LEU A 104 -22.79 -19.51 5.25
N GLU A 105 -22.96 -18.55 6.16
CA GLU A 105 -23.59 -18.79 7.47
C GLU A 105 -25.06 -19.19 7.32
N VAL A 106 -25.78 -18.64 6.34
CA VAL A 106 -27.16 -19.05 6.02
C VAL A 106 -27.19 -20.49 5.49
N LEU A 107 -26.29 -20.87 4.58
CA LEU A 107 -26.18 -22.24 4.09
C LEU A 107 -25.91 -23.23 5.22
N THR A 108 -24.94 -22.92 6.09
CA THR A 108 -24.66 -23.70 7.30
C THR A 108 -25.90 -23.82 8.18
N ALA A 109 -26.63 -22.72 8.40
CA ALA A 109 -27.84 -22.71 9.19
C ALA A 109 -28.96 -23.58 8.59
N LEU A 110 -29.13 -23.58 7.26
CA LEU A 110 -30.09 -24.40 6.54
C LEU A 110 -29.72 -25.88 6.62
N SER A 111 -28.44 -26.20 6.38
CA SER A 111 -27.95 -27.57 6.43
C SER A 111 -28.07 -28.18 7.83
N THR A 112 -27.65 -27.45 8.87
CA THR A 112 -27.68 -27.96 10.26
C THR A 112 -29.11 -28.19 10.77
N ARG A 113 -30.09 -27.50 10.17
CA ARG A 113 -31.52 -27.68 10.46
C ARG A 113 -32.20 -28.72 9.57
N GLY A 114 -31.47 -29.37 8.66
CA GLY A 114 -32.02 -30.37 7.73
C GLY A 114 -32.96 -29.79 6.66
N LEU A 115 -32.86 -28.50 6.35
CA LEU A 115 -33.70 -27.82 5.37
C LEU A 115 -33.14 -27.99 3.94
N ASN A 116 -32.95 -29.24 3.50
CA ASN A 116 -32.19 -29.60 2.30
C ASN A 116 -32.66 -28.90 1.02
N LYS A 117 -33.98 -28.86 0.76
CA LYS A 117 -34.51 -28.19 -0.45
C LYS A 117 -34.15 -26.70 -0.50
N LEU A 118 -34.19 -26.02 0.64
CA LEU A 118 -33.84 -24.60 0.73
C LEU A 118 -32.32 -24.40 0.62
N TYR A 119 -31.55 -25.32 1.18
CA TYR A 119 -30.10 -25.36 0.99
C TYR A 119 -29.74 -25.49 -0.49
N ASP A 120 -30.27 -26.51 -1.18
CA ASP A 120 -29.97 -26.78 -2.59
C ASP A 120 -30.30 -25.58 -3.49
N GLN A 121 -31.47 -24.96 -3.26
CA GLN A 121 -31.87 -23.75 -3.99
C GLN A 121 -30.90 -22.59 -3.74
N ARG A 122 -30.48 -22.38 -2.49
CA ARG A 122 -29.57 -21.28 -2.14
C ARG A 122 -28.15 -21.53 -2.65
N ALA A 123 -27.65 -22.76 -2.54
CA ALA A 123 -26.34 -23.16 -3.03
C ALA A 123 -26.24 -23.00 -4.56
N GLU A 124 -27.33 -23.30 -5.28
CA GLU A 124 -27.38 -23.10 -6.72
C GLU A 124 -27.36 -21.61 -7.12
N GLN A 125 -28.09 -20.76 -6.39
CA GLN A 125 -28.03 -19.31 -6.58
C GLN A 125 -26.62 -18.77 -6.35
N TRP A 126 -25.94 -19.26 -5.31
CA TRP A 126 -24.56 -18.91 -5.01
C TRP A 126 -23.61 -19.30 -6.15
N ARG A 127 -23.68 -20.54 -6.64
CA ARG A 127 -22.86 -21.00 -7.79
C ARG A 127 -23.03 -20.12 -9.02
N GLN A 128 -24.28 -19.74 -9.33
CA GLN A 128 -24.57 -18.88 -10.48
C GLN A 128 -23.99 -17.47 -10.29
N GLN A 129 -24.02 -16.93 -9.07
CA GLN A 129 -23.42 -15.63 -8.76
C GLN A 129 -21.90 -15.66 -8.86
N GLN A 130 -21.25 -16.68 -8.28
CA GLN A 130 -19.80 -16.85 -8.37
C GLN A 130 -19.33 -17.04 -9.82
N ALA A 131 -20.04 -17.86 -10.61
CA ALA A 131 -19.71 -18.07 -12.02
C ALA A 131 -19.86 -16.79 -12.86
N ALA A 132 -20.80 -15.91 -12.51
CA ALA A 132 -21.02 -14.64 -13.22
C ALA A 132 -20.05 -13.53 -12.80
N GLN A 133 -19.69 -13.46 -11.51
CA GLN A 133 -18.74 -12.47 -10.99
C GLN A 133 -17.30 -12.84 -11.31
N GLY A 134 -17.00 -14.14 -11.38
CA GLY A 134 -15.64 -14.65 -11.44
C GLY A 134 -14.88 -14.39 -10.14
N ILE A 135 -13.63 -14.85 -10.11
CA ILE A 135 -12.73 -14.55 -9.00
C ILE A 135 -12.08 -13.20 -9.28
N THR A 136 -12.28 -12.26 -8.35
CA THR A 136 -11.75 -10.91 -8.49
C THR A 136 -10.64 -10.67 -7.48
N GLU A 137 -10.83 -11.05 -6.23
CA GLU A 137 -9.90 -10.77 -5.14
C GLU A 137 -9.35 -12.05 -4.49
N PRO A 138 -8.16 -12.00 -3.87
CA PRO A 138 -7.61 -13.16 -3.14
C PRO A 138 -8.53 -13.72 -2.04
N ALA A 139 -9.44 -12.89 -1.50
CA ALA A 139 -10.42 -13.32 -0.51
C ALA A 139 -11.51 -14.24 -1.09
N ASP A 140 -11.77 -14.18 -2.40
CA ASP A 140 -12.79 -14.98 -3.07
C ASP A 140 -12.41 -16.47 -3.04
N TYR A 141 -11.12 -16.79 -3.18
CA TYR A 141 -10.60 -18.16 -3.04
C TYR A 141 -10.93 -18.81 -1.70
N TYR A 142 -10.86 -18.02 -0.61
CA TYR A 142 -11.25 -18.53 0.70
C TYR A 142 -12.74 -18.87 0.73
N PHE A 143 -13.59 -18.05 0.12
CA PHE A 143 -15.03 -18.29 0.08
C PHE A 143 -15.41 -19.45 -0.84
N ASP A 144 -14.72 -19.63 -1.96
CA ASP A 144 -14.90 -20.80 -2.84
C ASP A 144 -14.57 -22.10 -2.10
N TYR A 145 -13.42 -22.13 -1.42
CA TYR A 145 -13.06 -23.25 -0.54
C TYR A 145 -14.11 -23.46 0.58
N ALA A 146 -14.47 -22.41 1.31
CA ALA A 146 -15.38 -22.52 2.44
C ALA A 146 -16.78 -22.99 2.01
N PHE A 147 -17.25 -22.56 0.84
CA PHE A 147 -18.48 -23.04 0.23
C PHE A 147 -18.38 -24.52 -0.15
N ALA A 148 -17.32 -24.93 -0.86
CA ALA A 148 -17.11 -26.33 -1.24
C ALA A 148 -17.02 -27.26 -0.02
N ALA A 149 -16.37 -26.80 1.06
CA ALA A 149 -16.32 -27.53 2.33
C ALA A 149 -17.72 -27.65 2.99
N GLU A 150 -18.54 -26.60 2.95
CA GLU A 150 -19.91 -26.67 3.47
C GLU A 150 -20.81 -27.56 2.59
N GLU A 151 -20.59 -27.64 1.28
CA GLU A 151 -21.28 -28.61 0.41
C GLU A 151 -20.97 -30.05 0.80
N GLU A 152 -19.70 -30.37 1.09
CA GLU A 152 -19.30 -31.68 1.59
C GLU A 152 -19.95 -31.99 2.94
N LEU A 153 -19.88 -31.05 3.90
CA LEU A 153 -20.51 -31.23 5.21
C LEU A 153 -22.02 -31.39 5.11
N HIS A 154 -22.67 -30.67 4.19
CA HIS A 154 -24.09 -30.85 3.92
C HIS A 154 -24.39 -32.27 3.43
N PHE A 155 -23.60 -32.77 2.47
CA PHE A 155 -23.74 -34.11 1.94
C PHE A 155 -23.55 -35.19 3.01
N GLU A 156 -22.51 -35.08 3.85
CA GLU A 156 -22.28 -36.00 4.99
C GLU A 156 -23.48 -36.03 5.95
N ARG A 157 -24.06 -34.87 6.26
CA ARG A 157 -25.23 -34.76 7.16
C ARG A 157 -26.47 -35.45 6.60
N GLN A 158 -26.62 -35.54 5.28
CA GLN A 158 -27.71 -36.30 4.66
C GLN A 158 -27.53 -37.81 4.83
N ARG A 159 -26.33 -38.29 5.17
CA ARG A 159 -25.98 -39.72 5.35
C ARG A 159 -26.30 -40.57 4.13
N VAL A 160 -26.23 -39.98 2.94
CA VAL A 160 -26.47 -40.66 1.67
C VAL A 160 -25.22 -41.45 1.29
N ARG A 161 -25.35 -42.76 1.10
CA ARG A 161 -24.25 -43.64 0.68
C ARG A 161 -24.17 -43.69 -0.84
N LYS A 162 -23.77 -42.58 -1.46
CA LYS A 162 -23.59 -42.46 -2.91
C LYS A 162 -22.22 -41.85 -3.18
N PHE A 163 -21.55 -42.32 -4.24
CA PHE A 163 -20.34 -41.67 -4.72
C PHE A 163 -20.69 -40.30 -5.32
N ASP A 164 -19.91 -39.29 -4.96
CA ASP A 164 -19.91 -37.97 -5.58
C ASP A 164 -18.52 -37.32 -5.45
N LEU A 165 -18.38 -36.11 -6.00
CA LEU A 165 -17.10 -35.42 -6.15
C LEU A 165 -16.92 -34.24 -5.18
N ARG A 166 -17.84 -33.99 -4.24
CA ARG A 166 -17.76 -32.80 -3.36
C ARG A 166 -16.51 -32.77 -2.51
N ILE A 167 -16.13 -33.89 -1.89
CA ILE A 167 -14.87 -33.96 -1.13
C ILE A 167 -13.63 -33.67 -2.00
N GLN A 168 -13.63 -34.11 -3.26
CA GLN A 168 -12.55 -33.81 -4.21
C GLN A 168 -12.56 -32.33 -4.60
N GLN A 169 -13.74 -31.73 -4.80
CA GLN A 169 -13.88 -30.31 -5.08
C GLN A 169 -13.40 -29.46 -3.91
N ALA A 170 -13.80 -29.80 -2.68
CA ALA A 170 -13.34 -29.13 -1.47
C ALA A 170 -11.80 -29.21 -1.32
N ALA A 171 -11.20 -30.35 -1.64
CA ALA A 171 -9.75 -30.50 -1.65
C ALA A 171 -9.08 -29.62 -2.72
N THR A 172 -9.61 -29.60 -3.95
CA THR A 172 -9.07 -28.76 -5.03
C THR A 172 -9.18 -27.26 -4.71
N GLU A 173 -10.29 -26.81 -4.14
CA GLU A 173 -10.44 -25.40 -3.75
C GLU A 173 -9.55 -25.04 -2.55
N LEU A 174 -9.33 -25.97 -1.62
CA LEU A 174 -8.35 -25.80 -0.55
C LEU A 174 -6.94 -25.61 -1.12
N ASP A 175 -6.55 -26.43 -2.09
CA ASP A 175 -5.26 -26.30 -2.76
C ASP A 175 -5.14 -24.93 -3.45
N ARG A 176 -6.13 -24.52 -4.25
CA ARG A 176 -6.13 -23.21 -4.92
C ARG A 176 -5.94 -22.06 -3.92
N PHE A 177 -6.70 -22.07 -2.83
CA PHE A 177 -6.56 -21.08 -1.77
C PHE A 177 -5.18 -21.12 -1.10
N TYR A 178 -4.72 -22.29 -0.68
CA TYR A 178 -3.47 -22.47 0.03
C TYR A 178 -2.26 -22.04 -0.81
N PHE A 179 -2.14 -22.55 -2.04
CA PHE A 179 -1.01 -22.25 -2.92
C PHE A 179 -0.94 -20.76 -3.28
N LEU A 180 -2.08 -20.14 -3.59
CA LEU A 180 -2.12 -18.70 -3.87
C LEU A 180 -1.69 -17.85 -2.67
N GLN A 181 -2.25 -18.12 -1.48
CA GLN A 181 -1.90 -17.36 -0.27
C GLN A 181 -0.43 -17.54 0.10
N GLN A 182 0.09 -18.77 -0.01
CA GLN A 182 1.49 -19.05 0.27
C GLN A 182 2.43 -18.29 -0.68
N LEU A 183 2.15 -18.28 -1.98
CA LEU A 183 2.92 -17.49 -2.95
C LEU A 183 2.81 -15.99 -2.66
N THR A 184 1.61 -15.50 -2.34
CA THR A 184 1.37 -14.08 -2.02
C THR A 184 2.21 -13.64 -0.83
N TYR A 185 2.25 -14.45 0.24
CA TYR A 185 3.09 -14.15 1.40
C TYR A 185 4.57 -14.26 1.09
N ALA A 186 5.00 -15.29 0.36
CA ALA A 186 6.40 -15.44 -0.02
C ALA A 186 6.90 -14.25 -0.87
N CYS A 187 6.11 -13.81 -1.86
CA CYS A 187 6.44 -12.62 -2.65
C CYS A 187 6.54 -11.37 -1.78
N GLY A 188 5.60 -11.19 -0.84
CA GLY A 188 5.62 -10.07 0.10
C GLY A 188 6.77 -10.14 1.13
N MET A 189 7.27 -11.33 1.46
CA MET A 189 8.46 -11.51 2.28
C MET A 189 9.71 -11.11 1.51
N LEU A 190 9.86 -11.60 0.28
CA LEU A 190 10.98 -11.27 -0.62
C LEU A 190 11.07 -9.77 -0.88
N ASP A 191 9.95 -9.12 -1.21
CA ASP A 191 9.91 -7.67 -1.42
C ASP A 191 10.37 -6.89 -0.18
N ARG A 192 9.92 -7.28 1.01
CA ARG A 192 10.33 -6.62 2.27
C ARG A 192 11.80 -6.85 2.60
N GLN A 193 12.36 -8.03 2.30
CA GLN A 193 13.80 -8.32 2.49
C GLN A 193 14.69 -7.42 1.64
N THR A 194 14.20 -6.92 0.50
CA THR A 194 15.00 -5.98 -0.31
C THR A 194 15.20 -4.62 0.37
N ILE A 195 14.33 -4.24 1.32
CA ILE A 195 14.32 -2.92 1.96
C ILE A 195 14.74 -3.01 3.44
N LEU A 196 14.28 -4.03 4.14
CA LEU A 196 14.46 -4.20 5.58
C LEU A 196 15.61 -5.17 5.89
N ARG A 197 16.31 -4.92 6.99
CA ARG A 197 17.30 -5.87 7.53
C ARG A 197 16.56 -6.98 8.27
N GLY A 198 16.44 -8.13 7.65
CA GLY A 198 15.88 -9.34 8.25
C GLY A 198 15.82 -10.47 7.22
N GLU A 199 15.91 -11.70 7.68
CA GLU A 199 15.71 -12.88 6.84
C GLU A 199 14.41 -13.56 7.26
N TYR A 200 13.50 -13.76 6.31
CA TYR A 200 12.32 -14.58 6.50
C TYR A 200 12.66 -16.01 6.12
N ASP A 201 12.13 -16.95 6.90
CA ASP A 201 12.05 -18.35 6.52
C ASP A 201 10.94 -18.50 5.47
N LEU A 202 11.32 -18.83 4.24
CA LEU A 202 10.39 -18.97 3.11
C LEU A 202 9.85 -20.40 3.09
N PRO A 203 8.55 -20.62 3.34
CA PRO A 203 7.96 -21.95 3.39
C PRO A 203 7.63 -22.51 1.99
N ILE A 204 8.58 -22.39 1.05
CA ILE A 204 8.47 -22.85 -0.34
C ILE A 204 9.72 -23.67 -0.66
N SER A 205 9.51 -24.93 -1.05
CA SER A 205 10.59 -25.85 -1.46
C SER A 205 10.48 -26.18 -2.95
N ASP A 206 11.55 -26.71 -3.54
CA ASP A 206 11.54 -27.15 -4.94
C ASP A 206 10.45 -28.19 -5.23
N HIS A 207 10.20 -29.12 -4.30
CA HIS A 207 9.13 -30.11 -4.45
C HIS A 207 7.75 -29.44 -4.48
N TRP A 208 7.57 -28.40 -3.67
CA TRP A 208 6.35 -27.63 -3.60
C TRP A 208 6.07 -26.91 -4.94
N LEU A 209 7.10 -26.29 -5.53
CA LEU A 209 7.00 -25.62 -6.84
C LEU A 209 6.69 -26.63 -7.96
N ARG A 210 7.40 -27.76 -8.00
CA ARG A 210 7.15 -28.82 -9.01
C ARG A 210 5.75 -29.41 -8.90
N HIS A 211 5.21 -29.53 -7.68
CA HIS A 211 3.84 -30.01 -7.50
C HIS A 211 2.84 -29.07 -8.16
N LEU A 212 3.00 -27.76 -7.97
CA LEU A 212 2.15 -26.73 -8.55
C LEU A 212 2.25 -26.67 -10.08
N GLU A 213 3.45 -26.81 -10.65
CA GLU A 213 3.66 -26.93 -12.10
C GLU A 213 3.03 -28.21 -12.68
N ALA A 214 3.21 -29.36 -12.01
CA ALA A 214 2.68 -30.65 -12.45
C ALA A 214 1.14 -30.66 -12.51
N HIS A 215 0.48 -29.87 -11.67
CA HIS A 215 -0.97 -29.68 -11.66
C HIS A 215 -1.43 -28.49 -12.51
N GLN A 216 -0.54 -27.92 -13.35
CA GLN A 216 -0.84 -26.79 -14.23
C GLN A 216 -1.52 -25.63 -13.48
N PHE A 217 -1.01 -25.32 -12.29
CA PHE A 217 -1.54 -24.25 -11.43
C PHE A 217 -3.04 -24.44 -11.09
N PHE A 218 -3.53 -25.68 -11.12
CA PHE A 218 -4.94 -26.01 -10.95
C PHE A 218 -5.87 -25.29 -11.94
N GLY A 219 -5.35 -24.94 -13.12
CA GLY A 219 -6.07 -24.17 -14.13
C GLY A 219 -6.30 -22.69 -13.75
N ASP A 220 -5.54 -22.16 -12.80
CA ASP A 220 -5.75 -20.83 -12.23
C ASP A 220 -4.63 -19.84 -12.59
N ALA A 221 -5.00 -18.79 -13.32
CA ALA A 221 -4.06 -17.77 -13.78
C ALA A 221 -3.53 -16.86 -12.66
N HIS A 222 -4.23 -16.70 -11.53
CA HIS A 222 -3.70 -15.95 -10.39
C HIS A 222 -2.55 -16.72 -9.74
N ILE A 223 -2.69 -18.04 -9.61
CA ILE A 223 -1.64 -18.90 -9.07
C ILE A 223 -0.41 -18.85 -9.98
N GLU A 224 -0.59 -18.98 -11.30
CA GLU A 224 0.49 -18.83 -12.28
C GLU A 224 1.16 -17.45 -12.19
N LEU A 225 0.38 -16.37 -12.11
CA LEU A 225 0.90 -15.00 -11.98
C LEU A 225 1.81 -14.85 -10.76
N TYR A 226 1.35 -15.27 -9.58
CA TYR A 226 2.14 -15.17 -8.36
C TYR A 226 3.34 -16.14 -8.35
N TYR A 227 3.22 -17.30 -9.01
CA TYR A 227 4.35 -18.20 -9.22
C TYR A 227 5.47 -17.52 -10.04
N VAL A 228 5.13 -16.87 -11.15
CA VAL A 228 6.10 -16.18 -11.99
C VAL A 228 6.72 -14.98 -11.26
N ILE A 229 5.93 -14.23 -10.48
CA ILE A 229 6.46 -13.15 -9.62
C ILE A 229 7.49 -13.70 -8.63
N TYR A 230 7.16 -14.81 -7.96
CA TYR A 230 8.06 -15.47 -7.02
C TYR A 230 9.37 -15.91 -7.71
N GLN A 231 9.28 -16.59 -8.85
CA GLN A 231 10.44 -17.03 -9.63
C GLN A 231 11.33 -15.86 -10.06
N MET A 232 10.72 -14.76 -10.54
CA MET A 232 11.43 -13.54 -10.92
C MET A 232 12.19 -12.90 -9.74
N GLN A 233 11.60 -12.92 -8.54
CA GLN A 233 12.23 -12.37 -7.33
C GLN A 233 13.37 -13.28 -6.81
N CYS A 234 13.20 -14.60 -6.86
CA CYS A 234 14.24 -15.56 -6.47
C CYS A 234 15.41 -15.61 -7.46
N HIS A 235 15.15 -15.44 -8.75
CA HIS A 235 16.13 -15.59 -9.83
C HIS A 235 16.27 -14.30 -10.65
N GLU A 236 16.72 -13.22 -10.00
CA GLU A 236 16.77 -11.89 -10.62
C GLU A 236 17.67 -11.78 -11.87
N THR A 237 18.56 -12.75 -12.11
CA THR A 237 19.44 -12.79 -13.28
C THR A 237 18.82 -13.44 -14.50
N ILE A 238 17.67 -14.10 -14.35
CA ILE A 238 16.97 -14.79 -15.44
C ILE A 238 15.88 -13.86 -15.98
N GLU A 239 16.15 -13.26 -17.15
CA GLU A 239 15.23 -12.29 -17.78
C GLU A 239 13.92 -12.93 -18.28
N ASP A 240 13.92 -14.23 -18.56
CA ASP A 240 12.75 -14.95 -19.08
C ASP A 240 11.52 -14.83 -18.16
N HIS A 241 11.70 -14.90 -16.84
CA HIS A 241 10.61 -14.73 -15.88
C HIS A 241 9.98 -13.34 -15.95
N PHE A 242 10.77 -12.30 -16.23
CA PHE A 242 10.24 -10.95 -16.43
C PHE A 242 9.41 -10.86 -17.72
N HIS A 243 9.87 -11.49 -18.81
CA HIS A 243 9.12 -11.53 -20.07
C HIS A 243 7.81 -12.30 -19.91
N GLN A 244 7.83 -13.43 -19.18
CA GLN A 244 6.63 -14.19 -18.86
C GLN A 244 5.65 -13.37 -18.01
N LEU A 245 6.14 -12.67 -16.97
CA LEU A 245 5.30 -11.80 -16.13
C LEU A 245 4.64 -10.69 -16.97
N ARG A 246 5.40 -10.08 -17.87
CA ARG A 246 4.87 -9.03 -18.76
C ARG A 246 3.76 -9.58 -19.67
N GLN A 247 3.95 -10.77 -20.23
CA GLN A 247 2.93 -11.42 -21.04
C GLN A 247 1.66 -11.70 -20.22
N LEU A 248 1.80 -12.25 -19.00
CA LEU A 248 0.65 -12.49 -18.11
C LEU A 248 -0.08 -11.20 -17.74
N ILE A 249 0.63 -10.10 -17.50
CA ILE A 249 0.03 -8.78 -17.25
C ILE A 249 -0.82 -8.30 -18.45
N ASP A 250 -0.37 -8.58 -19.67
CA ASP A 250 -1.10 -8.24 -20.88
C ASP A 250 -2.33 -9.16 -21.07
N ASP A 251 -2.16 -10.47 -20.90
CA ASP A 251 -3.20 -11.49 -21.08
C ASP A 251 -4.32 -11.42 -20.03
N LEU A 252 -3.98 -11.00 -18.80
CA LEU A 252 -4.91 -10.86 -17.67
C LEU A 252 -5.47 -9.44 -17.52
N SER A 253 -5.06 -8.51 -18.37
CA SER A 253 -5.59 -7.14 -18.34
C SER A 253 -7.11 -7.13 -18.51
N GLY A 254 -7.80 -6.49 -17.56
CA GLY A 254 -9.26 -6.44 -17.50
C GLY A 254 -9.96 -7.73 -17.04
N LYS A 255 -9.22 -8.81 -16.75
CA LYS A 255 -9.78 -10.10 -16.30
C LYS A 255 -9.62 -10.35 -14.79
N ILE A 256 -8.66 -9.69 -14.16
CA ILE A 256 -8.36 -9.82 -12.72
C ILE A 256 -8.62 -8.49 -12.00
N SER A 257 -8.70 -8.48 -10.66
CA SER A 257 -8.90 -7.21 -9.95
C SER A 257 -7.75 -6.23 -10.18
N LYS A 258 -8.09 -4.95 -10.01
CA LYS A 258 -7.10 -3.87 -10.02
C LYS A 258 -6.03 -4.08 -8.94
N GLN A 259 -6.39 -4.67 -7.79
CA GLN A 259 -5.43 -4.91 -6.70
C GLN A 259 -4.39 -5.97 -7.07
N VAL A 260 -4.83 -7.08 -7.67
CA VAL A 260 -3.91 -8.12 -8.17
C VAL A 260 -3.04 -7.55 -9.30
N MET A 261 -3.65 -6.87 -10.27
CA MET A 261 -2.92 -6.28 -11.40
C MET A 261 -1.89 -5.25 -10.92
N ARG A 262 -2.25 -4.41 -9.94
CA ARG A 262 -1.34 -3.45 -9.33
C ARG A 262 -0.14 -4.15 -8.70
N SER A 263 -0.36 -5.24 -7.98
CA SER A 263 0.71 -6.01 -7.34
C SER A 263 1.69 -6.57 -8.37
N ALA A 264 1.18 -7.16 -9.46
CA ALA A 264 2.00 -7.67 -10.56
C ALA A 264 2.80 -6.56 -11.27
N MET A 265 2.15 -5.43 -11.58
CA MET A 265 2.82 -4.28 -12.21
C MET A 265 3.93 -3.72 -11.34
N LEU A 266 3.69 -3.57 -10.03
CA LEU A 266 4.70 -3.09 -9.09
C LEU A 266 5.88 -4.05 -8.98
N ALA A 267 5.64 -5.37 -8.98
CA ALA A 267 6.71 -6.36 -9.00
C ALA A 267 7.59 -6.23 -10.26
N ALA A 268 6.98 -6.11 -11.44
CA ALA A 268 7.69 -5.93 -12.71
C ALA A 268 8.46 -4.60 -12.78
N ILE A 269 7.86 -3.51 -12.29
CA ILE A 269 8.50 -2.19 -12.20
C ILE A 269 9.71 -2.23 -11.26
N ASN A 270 9.56 -2.88 -10.10
CA ASN A 270 10.63 -3.02 -9.12
C ASN A 270 11.80 -3.84 -9.68
N TYR A 271 11.51 -4.90 -10.43
CA TYR A 271 12.51 -5.65 -11.18
C TYR A 271 13.27 -4.74 -12.14
N CYS A 272 12.56 -4.00 -13.00
CA CYS A 272 13.20 -3.07 -13.93
C CYS A 272 14.08 -2.04 -13.22
N ALA A 273 13.60 -1.47 -12.11
CA ALA A 273 14.35 -0.52 -11.31
C ALA A 273 15.65 -1.11 -10.74
N ARG A 274 15.65 -2.39 -10.33
CA ARG A 274 16.85 -3.11 -9.90
C ARG A 274 17.80 -3.37 -11.08
N SER A 275 17.29 -3.82 -12.22
CA SER A 275 18.09 -4.04 -13.44
C SER A 275 18.77 -2.75 -13.93
N ILE A 276 18.05 -1.63 -13.93
CA ILE A 276 18.61 -0.31 -14.27
C ILE A 276 19.74 0.09 -13.31
N ARG A 277 19.60 -0.17 -12.00
CA ARG A 277 20.66 0.10 -11.01
C ARG A 277 21.89 -0.79 -11.18
N ARG A 278 21.74 -1.99 -11.77
CA ARG A 278 22.86 -2.87 -12.16
C ARG A 278 23.55 -2.41 -13.45
N GLY A 279 23.05 -1.35 -14.11
CA GLY A 279 23.61 -0.81 -15.35
C GLY A 279 22.92 -1.29 -16.63
N LEU A 280 21.87 -2.12 -16.53
CA LEU A 280 21.12 -2.60 -17.69
C LEU A 280 20.13 -1.53 -18.17
N THR A 281 20.60 -0.64 -19.05
CA THR A 281 19.80 0.47 -19.60
C THR A 281 18.67 0.01 -20.52
N SER A 282 18.73 -1.21 -21.05
CA SER A 282 17.67 -1.85 -21.84
C SER A 282 16.32 -1.89 -21.11
N PHE A 283 16.32 -1.86 -19.77
CA PHE A 283 15.12 -1.88 -18.94
C PHE A 283 14.47 -0.50 -18.71
N LEU A 284 15.06 0.60 -19.18
CA LEU A 284 14.46 1.93 -19.09
C LEU A 284 13.11 2.00 -19.82
N GLU A 285 13.08 1.51 -21.06
CA GLU A 285 11.89 1.52 -21.91
C GLU A 285 10.79 0.59 -21.39
N PRO A 286 11.07 -0.68 -21.02
CA PRO A 286 10.10 -1.53 -20.32
C PRO A 286 9.51 -0.90 -19.05
N ALA A 287 10.34 -0.27 -18.21
CA ALA A 287 9.88 0.38 -17.00
C ALA A 287 8.90 1.52 -17.29
N LEU A 288 9.23 2.40 -18.24
CA LEU A 288 8.37 3.52 -18.61
C LEU A 288 7.03 3.03 -19.18
N ASN A 289 7.06 1.98 -20.01
CA ASN A 289 5.83 1.41 -20.59
C ASN A 289 4.93 0.76 -19.53
N LEU A 290 5.49 0.07 -18.54
CA LEU A 290 4.71 -0.48 -17.41
C LEU A 290 4.04 0.64 -16.60
N TYR A 291 4.78 1.70 -16.28
CA TYR A 291 4.21 2.86 -15.60
C TYR A 291 3.11 3.52 -16.42
N ARG A 292 3.36 3.76 -17.71
CA ARG A 292 2.39 4.37 -18.62
C ARG A 292 1.08 3.57 -18.67
N LYS A 293 1.17 2.26 -18.94
CA LYS A 293 0.00 1.38 -18.97
C LYS A 293 -0.74 1.38 -17.64
N GLY A 294 0.00 1.25 -16.52
CA GLY A 294 -0.60 1.21 -15.19
C GLY A 294 -1.29 2.51 -14.78
N ILE A 295 -0.83 3.66 -15.31
CA ILE A 295 -1.47 4.95 -15.10
C ILE A 295 -2.68 5.12 -16.03
N GLU A 296 -2.56 4.78 -17.32
CA GLU A 296 -3.66 4.84 -18.30
C GLU A 296 -4.85 3.96 -17.87
N ASP A 297 -4.58 2.74 -17.40
CA ASP A 297 -5.59 1.79 -16.93
C ASP A 297 -6.10 2.10 -15.50
N LYS A 298 -5.59 3.17 -14.87
CA LYS A 298 -5.86 3.58 -13.48
C LYS A 298 -5.58 2.48 -12.44
N VAL A 299 -4.66 1.56 -12.73
CA VAL A 299 -4.22 0.48 -11.82
C VAL A 299 -3.25 1.02 -10.76
N LEU A 300 -2.41 1.98 -11.13
CA LEU A 300 -1.42 2.60 -10.24
C LEU A 300 -2.00 3.74 -9.37
N PHE A 301 -3.31 3.96 -9.43
CA PHE A 301 -4.03 4.90 -8.59
C PHE A 301 -4.47 4.23 -7.29
N ASP A 302 -4.48 5.00 -6.20
CA ASP A 302 -5.04 4.60 -4.92
C ASP A 302 -6.18 5.57 -4.58
N GLU A 303 -7.41 5.07 -4.46
CA GLU A 303 -8.62 5.88 -4.29
C GLU A 303 -8.77 7.06 -5.29
N GLY A 304 -8.29 6.86 -6.53
CA GLY A 304 -8.32 7.90 -7.57
C GLY A 304 -7.18 8.92 -7.51
N VAL A 305 -6.21 8.72 -6.61
CA VAL A 305 -5.03 9.56 -6.43
C VAL A 305 -3.79 8.86 -6.98
N LEU A 306 -2.95 9.60 -7.71
CA LEU A 306 -1.65 9.11 -8.18
C LEU A 306 -0.57 9.50 -7.16
N SER A 307 0.25 8.53 -6.77
CA SER A 307 1.38 8.77 -5.88
C SER A 307 2.41 9.75 -6.49
N PRO A 308 2.77 10.86 -5.80
CA PRO A 308 3.85 11.77 -6.20
C PRO A 308 5.17 11.08 -6.55
N TRP A 309 5.48 9.98 -5.87
CA TRP A 309 6.67 9.16 -6.09
C TRP A 309 6.59 8.40 -7.42
N THR A 310 5.42 7.85 -7.74
CA THR A 310 5.17 7.24 -9.06
C THR A 310 5.30 8.28 -10.16
N PHE A 311 4.65 9.43 -9.99
CA PHE A 311 4.73 10.55 -10.93
C PHE A 311 6.17 10.99 -11.20
N ASN A 312 6.96 11.22 -10.13
CA ASN A 312 8.37 11.58 -10.23
C ASN A 312 9.21 10.49 -10.92
N ASN A 313 8.98 9.21 -10.61
CA ASN A 313 9.70 8.10 -11.25
C ASN A 313 9.43 8.05 -12.76
N VAL A 314 8.18 8.29 -13.19
CA VAL A 314 7.82 8.35 -14.61
C VAL A 314 8.59 9.47 -15.31
N VAL A 315 8.58 10.67 -14.75
CA VAL A 315 9.31 11.82 -15.31
C VAL A 315 10.80 11.51 -15.39
N LYS A 316 11.41 10.98 -14.32
CA LYS A 316 12.84 10.62 -14.31
C LYS A 316 13.21 9.57 -15.35
N LEU A 317 12.37 8.55 -15.55
CA LEU A 317 12.59 7.56 -16.60
C LEU A 317 12.49 8.18 -17.99
N ALA A 318 11.48 9.01 -18.22
CA ALA A 318 11.29 9.70 -19.50
C ALA A 318 12.41 10.71 -19.79
N LEU A 319 12.96 11.39 -18.78
CA LEU A 319 14.11 12.30 -18.91
C LEU A 319 15.34 11.53 -19.38
N ARG A 320 15.61 10.36 -18.80
CA ARG A 320 16.72 9.48 -19.21
C ARG A 320 16.55 8.89 -20.62
N LEU A 321 15.33 8.83 -21.12
CA LEU A 321 14.99 8.45 -22.49
C LEU A 321 14.86 9.65 -23.43
N GLU A 322 15.16 10.86 -22.94
CA GLU A 322 15.11 12.13 -23.69
C GLU A 322 13.73 12.43 -24.32
N ARG A 323 12.65 11.96 -23.69
CA ARG A 323 11.27 12.14 -24.16
C ARG A 323 10.64 13.45 -23.65
N PHE A 324 11.28 14.57 -23.93
CA PHE A 324 10.92 15.88 -23.32
C PHE A 324 9.47 16.33 -23.60
N SER A 325 9.02 16.27 -24.85
CA SER A 325 7.65 16.68 -25.23
C SER A 325 6.58 15.79 -24.60
N TRP A 326 6.87 14.50 -24.41
CA TRP A 326 5.97 13.57 -23.75
C TRP A 326 5.83 13.90 -22.25
N ILE A 327 6.92 14.31 -21.59
CA ILE A 327 6.90 14.71 -20.18
C ILE A 327 5.95 15.89 -19.95
N GLU A 328 6.01 16.92 -20.81
CA GLU A 328 5.10 18.07 -20.71
C GLU A 328 3.63 17.64 -20.78
N SER A 329 3.31 16.81 -21.77
CA SER A 329 1.95 16.26 -21.97
C SER A 329 1.51 15.40 -20.77
N PHE A 330 2.42 14.56 -20.25
CA PHE A 330 2.18 13.72 -19.08
C PHE A 330 1.90 14.56 -17.83
N MET A 331 2.73 15.57 -17.54
CA MET A 331 2.55 16.43 -16.38
C MET A 331 1.23 17.19 -16.45
N GLN A 332 0.90 17.75 -17.61
CA GLN A 332 -0.36 18.49 -17.80
C GLN A 332 -1.59 17.59 -17.59
N THR A 333 -1.53 16.34 -18.06
CA THR A 333 -2.64 15.39 -17.99
C THR A 333 -2.84 14.85 -16.57
N TYR A 334 -1.76 14.56 -15.84
CA TYR A 334 -1.85 13.81 -14.58
C TYR A 334 -1.70 14.65 -13.30
N GLN A 335 -1.32 15.93 -13.40
CA GLN A 335 -1.15 16.81 -12.23
C GLN A 335 -2.38 16.91 -11.32
N SER A 336 -3.59 16.86 -11.88
CA SER A 336 -4.85 16.99 -11.10
C SER A 336 -5.12 15.77 -10.21
N PHE A 337 -4.48 14.64 -10.51
CA PHE A 337 -4.61 13.41 -9.73
C PHE A 337 -3.60 13.30 -8.60
N LEU A 338 -2.67 14.25 -8.47
CA LEU A 338 -1.77 14.31 -7.32
C LEU A 338 -2.51 14.80 -6.07
N PRO A 339 -2.16 14.27 -4.87
CA PRO A 339 -2.66 14.79 -3.61
C PRO A 339 -2.37 16.27 -3.48
N GLU A 340 -3.34 17.05 -3.00
CA GLU A 340 -3.24 18.51 -2.92
C GLU A 340 -2.01 18.98 -2.14
N SER A 341 -1.66 18.30 -1.04
CA SER A 341 -0.50 18.61 -0.20
C SER A 341 0.86 18.42 -0.87
N PHE A 342 0.93 17.63 -1.94
CA PHE A 342 2.17 17.33 -2.67
C PHE A 342 2.14 17.82 -4.12
N ARG A 343 1.02 18.37 -4.60
CA ARG A 343 0.83 18.71 -6.01
C ARG A 343 1.80 19.79 -6.49
N SER A 344 1.94 20.88 -5.72
CA SER A 344 2.88 21.97 -6.06
C SER A 344 4.31 21.47 -6.09
N ASP A 345 4.74 20.79 -5.02
CA ASP A 345 6.08 20.21 -4.89
C ASP A 345 6.44 19.29 -6.05
N ALA A 346 5.57 18.32 -6.33
CA ALA A 346 5.80 17.37 -7.41
C ALA A 346 5.79 18.07 -8.78
N LEU A 347 4.86 18.99 -9.05
CA LEU A 347 4.79 19.67 -10.34
C LEU A 347 6.04 20.51 -10.61
N TYR A 348 6.34 21.45 -9.71
CA TYR A 348 7.40 22.42 -9.93
C TYR A 348 8.79 21.79 -9.87
N TYR A 349 8.99 20.77 -9.02
CA TYR A 349 10.23 20.01 -9.00
C TYR A 349 10.47 19.27 -10.33
N ASN A 350 9.45 18.58 -10.85
CA ASN A 350 9.58 17.85 -12.11
C ASN A 350 9.71 18.78 -13.33
N GLN A 351 9.05 19.94 -13.31
CA GLN A 351 9.25 21.00 -14.31
C GLN A 351 10.69 21.54 -14.27
N ALA A 352 11.24 21.79 -13.08
CA ALA A 352 12.62 22.22 -12.94
C ALA A 352 13.60 21.18 -13.48
N GLU A 353 13.37 19.87 -13.23
CA GLU A 353 14.19 18.82 -13.83
C GLU A 353 14.08 18.84 -15.37
N LEU A 354 12.88 18.95 -15.94
CA LEU A 354 12.69 19.06 -17.38
C LEU A 354 13.42 20.27 -17.99
N TYR A 355 13.31 21.44 -17.36
CA TYR A 355 13.99 22.65 -17.82
C TYR A 355 15.50 22.54 -17.72
N TYR A 356 16.01 21.91 -16.66
CA TYR A 356 17.43 21.64 -16.53
C TYR A 356 17.96 20.74 -17.67
N TYR A 357 17.30 19.62 -17.96
CA TYR A 357 17.72 18.72 -19.05
C TYR A 357 17.53 19.30 -20.46
N THR A 358 16.71 20.35 -20.59
CA THR A 358 16.53 21.10 -21.85
C THR A 358 17.36 22.38 -21.91
N HIS A 359 18.31 22.55 -20.97
CA HIS A 359 19.21 23.71 -20.86
C HIS A 359 18.50 25.07 -20.64
N ARG A 360 17.26 25.05 -20.15
CA ARG A 360 16.46 26.24 -19.79
C ARG A 360 16.69 26.59 -18.32
N TYR A 361 17.92 26.94 -17.97
CA TYR A 361 18.34 27.09 -16.57
C TYR A 361 17.57 28.18 -15.80
N GLN A 362 17.25 29.30 -16.44
CA GLN A 362 16.51 30.38 -15.79
C GLN A 362 15.10 29.94 -15.40
N ASP A 363 14.40 29.23 -16.29
CA ASP A 363 13.07 28.67 -16.03
C ASP A 363 13.14 27.59 -14.95
N ALA A 364 14.21 26.79 -14.94
CA ALA A 364 14.45 25.79 -13.90
C ALA A 364 14.61 26.45 -12.52
N GLN A 365 15.38 27.53 -12.40
CA GLN A 365 15.53 28.28 -11.15
C GLN A 365 14.20 28.87 -10.68
N GLN A 366 13.41 29.46 -11.60
CA GLN A 366 12.09 30.00 -11.27
C GLN A 366 11.15 28.91 -10.75
N ALA A 367 11.09 27.77 -11.43
CA ALA A 367 10.28 26.63 -10.97
C ALA A 367 10.71 26.15 -9.56
N LEU A 368 12.01 26.13 -9.26
CA LEU A 368 12.51 25.76 -7.93
C LEU A 368 12.12 26.74 -6.81
N LEU A 369 11.82 28.00 -7.12
CA LEU A 369 11.32 28.96 -6.13
C LEU A 369 9.86 28.69 -5.74
N GLU A 370 9.08 28.09 -6.65
CA GLU A 370 7.66 27.78 -6.45
C GLU A 370 7.43 26.43 -5.73
N VAL A 371 8.49 25.62 -5.55
CA VAL A 371 8.43 24.40 -4.73
C VAL A 371 8.14 24.79 -3.28
N SER A 372 7.08 24.22 -2.70
CA SER A 372 6.63 24.50 -1.33
C SER A 372 7.48 23.81 -0.26
N TYR A 373 8.26 22.79 -0.65
CA TYR A 373 9.19 22.03 0.19
C TYR A 373 8.50 21.33 1.38
N THR A 374 7.29 20.82 1.16
CA THR A 374 6.50 20.10 2.16
C THR A 374 7.07 18.70 2.41
N ASP A 375 7.73 18.09 1.41
CA ASP A 375 8.47 16.84 1.56
C ASP A 375 10.00 17.04 1.60
N LEU A 376 10.65 16.30 2.50
CA LEU A 376 12.10 16.33 2.63
C LEU A 376 12.82 15.86 1.35
N ASN A 377 12.29 14.88 0.61
CA ASN A 377 12.98 14.37 -0.58
C ASN A 377 12.95 15.39 -1.73
N PHE A 378 11.83 16.10 -1.91
CA PHE A 378 11.75 17.20 -2.88
C PHE A 378 12.72 18.32 -2.50
N TYR A 379 12.83 18.66 -1.22
CA TYR A 379 13.84 19.63 -0.75
C TYR A 379 15.27 19.20 -1.07
N LEU A 380 15.64 17.95 -0.73
CA LEU A 380 17.00 17.46 -0.98
C LEU A 380 17.33 17.42 -2.48
N GLY A 381 16.40 16.94 -3.31
CA GLY A 381 16.56 16.90 -4.76
C GLY A 381 16.69 18.30 -5.37
N ALA A 382 15.82 19.23 -4.97
CA ALA A 382 15.82 20.61 -5.47
C ALA A 382 17.13 21.34 -5.16
N ARG A 383 17.69 21.13 -3.95
CA ARG A 383 18.98 21.72 -3.57
C ARG A 383 20.13 21.19 -4.43
N VAL A 384 20.11 19.89 -4.74
CA VAL A 384 21.09 19.30 -5.67
C VAL A 384 20.90 19.86 -7.08
N LEU A 385 19.66 19.95 -7.58
CA LEU A 385 19.39 20.49 -8.90
C LEU A 385 19.84 21.95 -9.02
N LEU A 386 19.53 22.79 -8.03
CA LEU A 386 19.97 24.18 -7.99
C LEU A 386 21.50 24.30 -7.96
N ALA A 387 22.19 23.42 -7.23
CA ALA A 387 23.65 23.40 -7.21
C ALA A 387 24.24 23.04 -8.58
N LYS A 388 23.63 22.10 -9.31
CA LYS A 388 24.04 21.79 -10.69
C LYS A 388 23.82 22.97 -11.62
N ILE A 389 22.66 23.65 -11.50
CA ILE A 389 22.36 24.84 -12.29
C ILE A 389 23.42 25.92 -12.05
N TYR A 390 23.71 26.29 -10.79
CA TYR A 390 24.73 27.31 -10.49
C TYR A 390 26.12 26.92 -10.96
N TYR A 391 26.43 25.63 -10.99
CA TYR A 391 27.68 25.16 -11.57
C TYR A 391 27.71 25.39 -13.09
N GLU A 392 26.65 25.01 -13.80
CA GLU A 392 26.56 25.12 -15.27
C GLU A 392 26.36 26.56 -15.76
N THR A 393 25.82 27.46 -14.92
CA THR A 393 25.73 28.90 -15.20
C THR A 393 26.93 29.71 -14.71
N GLU A 394 27.97 29.05 -14.18
CA GLU A 394 29.19 29.66 -13.63
C GLU A 394 28.95 30.63 -12.45
N GLU A 395 27.79 30.54 -11.77
CA GLU A 395 27.41 31.34 -10.60
C GLU A 395 28.11 30.85 -9.31
N THR A 396 29.43 30.99 -9.29
CA THR A 396 30.30 30.39 -8.26
C THR A 396 29.97 30.86 -6.84
N GLU A 397 29.68 32.15 -6.63
CA GLU A 397 29.38 32.68 -5.29
C GLU A 397 28.04 32.13 -4.75
N SER A 398 27.02 32.07 -5.61
CA SER A 398 25.72 31.47 -5.31
C SER A 398 25.86 29.99 -4.97
N LEU A 399 26.64 29.25 -5.77
CA LEU A 399 26.92 27.83 -5.54
C LEU A 399 27.59 27.59 -4.19
N LEU A 400 28.66 28.31 -3.87
CA LEU A 400 29.39 28.12 -2.61
C LEU A 400 28.51 28.45 -1.39
N SER A 401 27.70 29.50 -1.49
CA SER A 401 26.74 29.89 -0.45
C SER A 401 25.67 28.81 -0.24
N LEU A 402 25.13 28.27 -1.34
CA LEU A 402 24.16 27.17 -1.31
C LEU A 402 24.76 25.91 -0.66
N LEU A 403 25.96 25.50 -1.05
CA LEU A 403 26.63 24.32 -0.50
C LEU A 403 26.86 24.45 1.01
N ALA A 404 27.29 25.63 1.48
CA ALA A 404 27.49 25.89 2.90
C ALA A 404 26.17 25.79 3.68
N ALA A 405 25.11 26.46 3.20
CA ALA A 405 23.79 26.41 3.81
C ALA A 405 23.22 24.98 3.83
N PHE A 406 23.38 24.24 2.72
CA PHE A 406 22.88 22.88 2.58
C PHE A 406 23.58 21.91 3.54
N GLN A 407 24.90 22.00 3.70
CA GLN A 407 25.64 21.21 4.68
C GLN A 407 25.19 21.48 6.12
N ILE A 408 24.93 22.75 6.48
CA ILE A 408 24.42 23.12 7.81
C ILE A 408 23.05 22.50 8.05
N PHE A 409 22.14 22.59 7.08
CA PHE A 409 20.82 21.98 7.15
C PHE A 409 20.92 20.46 7.38
N LEU A 410 21.71 19.75 6.55
CA LEU A 410 21.89 18.30 6.65
C LEU A 410 22.43 17.86 8.02
N LYS A 411 23.37 18.62 8.60
CA LYS A 411 23.95 18.33 9.91
C LYS A 411 22.95 18.55 11.06
N ARG A 412 22.13 19.61 10.98
CA ARG A 412 21.20 20.02 12.05
C ARG A 412 19.88 19.25 12.04
N ASN A 413 19.39 18.84 10.88
CA ASN A 413 18.09 18.20 10.76
C ASN A 413 18.14 16.77 11.32
N LYS A 414 17.40 16.48 12.40
CA LYS A 414 17.43 15.17 13.08
C LYS A 414 16.57 14.11 12.40
N ASP A 415 15.66 14.51 11.53
CA ASP A 415 14.68 13.61 10.90
C ASP A 415 15.26 12.87 9.69
N ILE A 416 16.42 13.31 9.18
CA ILE A 416 17.11 12.66 8.07
C ILE A 416 17.95 11.48 8.56
N SER A 417 17.79 10.32 7.93
CA SER A 417 18.60 9.14 8.24
C SER A 417 20.10 9.38 8.01
N LEU A 418 20.95 8.69 8.78
CA LEU A 418 22.41 8.85 8.69
C LEU A 418 22.96 8.56 7.29
N ASN A 419 22.40 7.55 6.59
CA ASN A 419 22.84 7.20 5.25
C ASN A 419 22.48 8.30 4.24
N ILE A 420 21.26 8.83 4.30
CA ILE A 420 20.84 9.93 3.42
C ILE A 420 21.69 11.17 3.67
N LYS A 421 21.95 11.54 4.95
CA LYS A 421 22.84 12.66 5.28
C LYS A 421 24.23 12.50 4.65
N LYS A 422 24.84 11.32 4.80
CA LYS A 422 26.15 11.02 4.20
C LYS A 422 26.12 11.19 2.69
N THR A 423 25.09 10.68 2.01
CA THR A 423 24.93 10.80 0.55
C THR A 423 25.02 12.24 0.05
N TYR A 424 24.27 13.15 0.67
CA TYR A 424 24.23 14.55 0.24
C TYR A 424 25.42 15.37 0.75
N LEU A 425 25.98 15.04 1.92
CA LEU A 425 27.20 15.67 2.42
C LEU A 425 28.40 15.36 1.50
N HIS A 426 28.56 14.10 1.09
CA HIS A 426 29.59 13.70 0.13
C HIS A 426 29.45 14.46 -1.18
N PHE A 427 28.22 14.61 -1.71
CA PHE A 427 27.97 15.42 -2.90
C PHE A 427 28.45 16.88 -2.71
N CYS A 428 28.07 17.53 -1.60
CA CYS A 428 28.46 18.90 -1.34
C CYS A 428 29.98 19.08 -1.22
N GLU A 429 30.65 18.15 -0.53
CA GLU A 429 32.10 18.18 -0.35
C GLU A 429 32.86 17.98 -1.66
N ILE A 430 32.41 17.02 -2.48
CA ILE A 430 33.03 16.75 -3.78
C ILE A 430 32.79 17.93 -4.73
N LEU A 431 31.56 18.44 -4.84
CA LEU A 431 31.28 19.58 -5.70
C LEU A 431 32.06 20.83 -5.28
N TYR A 432 32.18 21.10 -3.98
CA TYR A 432 33.04 22.17 -3.47
C TYR A 432 34.50 22.02 -3.93
N GLN A 433 35.02 20.78 -3.93
CA GLN A 433 36.38 20.50 -4.40
C GLN A 433 36.54 20.63 -5.91
N ILE A 434 35.52 20.28 -6.70
CA ILE A 434 35.52 20.52 -8.15
C ILE A 434 35.64 22.02 -8.43
N VAL A 435 34.81 22.83 -7.78
CA VAL A 435 34.75 24.29 -7.97
C VAL A 435 36.03 25.00 -7.50
N ARG A 436 36.64 24.54 -6.38
CA ARG A 436 37.85 25.16 -5.80
C ARG A 436 39.16 24.52 -6.28
N GLY A 437 39.09 23.37 -6.93
CA GLY A 437 40.23 22.52 -7.27
C GLY A 437 41.13 23.15 -8.33
N ARG A 438 42.44 22.93 -8.21
CA ARG A 438 43.41 23.21 -9.28
C ARG A 438 43.57 21.95 -10.14
N SER A 439 43.87 22.12 -11.43
CA SER A 439 44.00 21.05 -12.44
C SER A 439 44.92 19.87 -12.03
N SER A 440 45.83 20.07 -11.07
CA SER A 440 46.74 19.03 -10.57
C SER A 440 46.12 17.98 -9.62
N GLN A 441 44.87 18.17 -9.17
CA GLN A 441 44.19 17.22 -8.24
C GLN A 441 43.11 16.35 -8.92
N LEU A 442 42.93 16.48 -10.24
CA LEU A 442 41.86 15.82 -10.99
C LEU A 442 41.89 14.28 -10.91
N PRO A 443 43.05 13.58 -11.05
CA PRO A 443 43.07 12.12 -10.97
C PRO A 443 42.69 11.58 -9.59
N THR A 444 43.10 12.28 -8.52
CA THR A 444 42.77 11.93 -7.13
C THR A 444 41.29 12.13 -6.85
N LEU A 445 40.68 13.15 -7.45
CA LEU A 445 39.26 13.47 -7.30
C LEU A 445 38.37 12.47 -8.06
N GLU A 446 38.77 12.07 -9.27
CA GLU A 446 38.09 11.03 -10.04
C GLU A 446 38.06 9.70 -9.28
N GLN A 447 39.20 9.28 -8.74
CA GLN A 447 39.28 8.06 -7.92
C GLN A 447 38.40 8.17 -6.66
N ARG A 448 38.35 9.35 -6.02
CA ARG A 448 37.47 9.60 -4.89
C ARG A 448 35.99 9.47 -5.27
N ILE A 449 35.55 10.02 -6.40
CA ILE A 449 34.14 9.91 -6.87
C ILE A 449 33.76 8.44 -7.13
N LYS A 450 34.66 7.66 -7.75
CA LYS A 450 34.45 6.24 -8.04
C LYS A 450 34.36 5.38 -6.77
N THR A 451 35.17 5.70 -5.75
CA THR A 451 35.29 4.89 -4.52
C THR A 451 34.35 5.32 -3.39
N THR A 452 33.80 6.52 -3.45
CA THR A 452 32.89 7.03 -2.41
C THR A 452 31.59 6.22 -2.42
N SER A 453 31.35 5.50 -1.33
CA SER A 453 30.08 4.86 -1.03
C SER A 453 29.07 5.91 -0.58
N LEU A 454 27.79 5.71 -0.92
CA LEU A 454 26.71 6.68 -0.66
C LEU A 454 27.03 8.06 -1.27
N LEU A 455 26.86 8.18 -2.59
CA LEU A 455 27.06 9.42 -3.33
C LEU A 455 25.91 9.58 -4.34
N THR A 456 25.21 10.72 -4.29
CA THR A 456 24.21 11.06 -5.31
C THR A 456 24.89 11.65 -6.53
N ASP A 457 24.28 11.43 -7.71
CA ASP A 457 24.68 12.06 -8.97
C ASP A 457 26.14 11.81 -9.39
N ARG A 458 26.66 10.62 -9.08
CA ARG A 458 28.03 10.20 -9.41
C ARG A 458 28.36 10.42 -10.89
N ASP A 459 27.48 10.02 -11.80
CA ASP A 459 27.71 10.14 -13.24
C ASP A 459 27.76 11.60 -13.70
N TRP A 460 27.01 12.49 -13.05
CA TRP A 460 27.09 13.92 -13.33
C TRP A 460 28.41 14.51 -12.80
N LEU A 461 28.81 14.17 -11.58
CA LEU A 461 30.07 14.64 -10.99
C LEU A 461 31.30 14.19 -11.79
N LEU A 462 31.29 12.95 -12.32
CA LEU A 462 32.35 12.45 -13.20
C LEU A 462 32.44 13.27 -14.50
N ARG A 463 31.31 13.59 -15.13
CA ARG A 463 31.27 14.40 -16.36
C ARG A 463 31.85 15.81 -16.18
N GLN A 464 31.84 16.35 -14.97
CA GLN A 464 32.42 17.67 -14.69
C GLN A 464 33.96 17.65 -14.59
N LEU A 465 34.60 16.49 -14.54
CA LEU A 465 36.06 16.36 -14.46
C LEU A 465 36.76 16.26 -15.83
N GLY A 466 36.03 15.97 -16.91
CA GLY A 466 36.57 15.76 -18.25
C GLY A 466 35.73 14.82 -19.10
#